data_AF-A0A2Z2KYL2-F1
#
_entry.id   AF-A0A2Z2KYL2-F1
#
_cell.length_a   1.000
_cell.length_b   1.000
_cell.length_c   1.000
_cell.angle_alpha   90.00
_cell.angle_beta   90.00
_cell.angle_gamma   90.00
#
_symmetry.space_group_name_H-M   'P 1'
#
loop_
_entity.id
_entity.type
_entity.pdbx_description
1 polymer ?
#
loop_
_entity_poly.entity_id
_entity_poly.type
_entity_poly.pdbx_seq_one_letter_code
_entity_poly.pdbx_strand_id
1 'polypeptide(L)'
;MKILIDLQRHYTLYSELIFSDHIDIQVRILLTQKYNALRTIEFFMFEDFLQTLPDHSQQCVKYYCSSGSCLITIAAFLNLDVEELKAILSEIEMEMETFVGAETIKNIDLAKNEKGVSKALSHFKSNVLKHQISKMLSRPY
;
A
#
# COMPACT_ATOMS: atom_id res chain seq x y z
N MET A 1 2.28 -9.45 5.03
CA MET A 1 2.11 -8.19 4.28
C MET A 1 0.88 -8.21 3.38
N LYS A 2 -0.30 -8.20 3.99
CA LYS A 2 -1.61 -8.17 3.37
C LYS A 2 -1.87 -6.87 2.60
N ILE A 3 -1.46 -5.70 3.10
CA ILE A 3 -1.70 -4.41 2.42
C ILE A 3 -1.15 -4.41 0.99
N LEU A 4 0.13 -4.74 0.83
CA LEU A 4 0.77 -4.71 -0.49
C LEU A 4 0.17 -5.77 -1.42
N ILE A 5 -0.18 -6.94 -0.89
CA ILE A 5 -0.86 -8.00 -1.64
C ILE A 5 -2.24 -7.54 -2.11
N ASP A 6 -3.03 -6.92 -1.23
CA ASP A 6 -4.36 -6.40 -1.55
C ASP A 6 -4.26 -5.28 -2.61
N LEU A 7 -3.31 -4.35 -2.46
CA LEU A 7 -3.04 -3.30 -3.47
C LEU A 7 -2.73 -3.91 -4.84
N GLN A 8 -1.81 -4.88 -4.89
CA GLN A 8 -1.43 -5.56 -6.14
C GLN A 8 -2.59 -6.32 -6.77
N ARG A 9 -3.41 -7.02 -5.95
CA ARG A 9 -4.59 -7.75 -6.44
C ARG A 9 -5.60 -6.79 -7.08
N HIS A 10 -5.93 -5.69 -6.41
CA HIS A 10 -6.88 -4.73 -6.94
C HIS A 10 -6.34 -3.97 -8.15
N TYR A 11 -5.02 -3.70 -8.19
CA TYR A 11 -4.34 -3.15 -9.36
C TYR A 11 -4.55 -4.03 -10.60
N THR A 12 -4.23 -5.32 -10.48
CA THR A 12 -4.38 -6.27 -11.59
C THR A 12 -5.83 -6.35 -12.05
N LEU A 13 -6.76 -6.50 -11.10
CA LEU A 13 -8.19 -6.59 -11.39
C LEU A 13 -8.71 -5.34 -12.14
N TYR A 14 -8.43 -4.14 -11.64
CA TYR A 14 -8.94 -2.93 -12.28
C TYR A 14 -8.26 -2.65 -13.62
N SER A 15 -6.97 -2.94 -13.75
CA SER A 15 -6.27 -2.85 -15.03
C SER A 15 -6.99 -3.73 -16.08
N GLU A 16 -7.24 -5.00 -15.77
CA GLU A 16 -7.97 -5.92 -16.66
C GLU A 16 -9.37 -5.39 -17.02
N LEU A 17 -10.14 -4.92 -16.04
CA LEU A 17 -11.50 -4.44 -16.26
C LEU A 17 -11.54 -3.13 -17.08
N ILE A 18 -10.60 -2.20 -16.86
CA ILE A 18 -10.52 -0.93 -17.60
C ILE A 18 -10.26 -1.19 -19.10
N PHE A 19 -9.44 -2.18 -19.42
CA PHE A 19 -9.10 -2.55 -20.79
C PHE A 19 -10.05 -3.58 -21.42
N SER A 20 -11.02 -4.09 -20.66
CA SER A 20 -12.02 -5.03 -21.20
C SER A 20 -12.91 -4.39 -22.27
N ASP A 21 -13.25 -5.20 -23.28
CA ASP A 21 -14.19 -4.82 -24.33
C ASP A 21 -15.60 -4.69 -23.76
N HIS A 22 -16.41 -3.80 -24.35
CA HIS A 22 -17.84 -3.60 -24.01
C HIS A 22 -18.17 -3.07 -22.60
N ILE A 23 -17.18 -2.59 -21.84
CA ILE A 23 -17.47 -1.90 -20.57
C ILE A 23 -18.07 -0.51 -20.81
N ASP A 24 -19.13 -0.20 -20.06
CA ASP A 24 -19.77 1.11 -20.07
C ASP A 24 -18.78 2.23 -19.65
N ILE A 25 -18.89 3.40 -20.28
CA ILE A 25 -17.93 4.49 -20.07
C ILE A 25 -17.96 5.03 -18.64
N GLN A 26 -19.12 5.07 -17.99
CA GLN A 26 -19.23 5.51 -16.60
C GLN A 26 -18.58 4.50 -15.65
N VAL A 27 -18.74 3.21 -15.94
CA VAL A 27 -18.07 2.14 -15.19
C VAL A 27 -16.55 2.25 -15.38
N ARG A 28 -16.07 2.48 -16.60
CA ARG A 28 -14.64 2.68 -16.90
C ARG A 28 -14.05 3.87 -16.14
N ILE A 29 -14.76 5.00 -16.09
CA ILE A 29 -14.35 6.17 -15.31
C ILE A 29 -14.23 5.81 -13.83
N LEU A 30 -15.25 5.14 -13.25
CA LEU A 30 -15.21 4.75 -11.85
C LEU A 30 -14.04 3.81 -11.55
N LEU A 31 -13.82 2.79 -12.37
CA LEU A 31 -12.70 1.86 -12.21
C LEU A 31 -11.35 2.58 -12.31
N THR A 32 -11.22 3.53 -13.23
CA THR A 32 -10.02 4.36 -13.38
C THR A 32 -9.76 5.18 -12.11
N GLN A 33 -10.80 5.75 -11.51
CA GLN A 33 -10.66 6.49 -10.24
C GLN A 33 -10.24 5.58 -9.08
N LYS A 34 -10.83 4.38 -8.97
CA LYS A 34 -10.43 3.40 -7.96
C LYS A 34 -8.96 2.99 -8.15
N TYR A 35 -8.57 2.67 -9.38
CA TYR A 35 -7.20 2.34 -9.74
C TYR A 35 -6.22 3.46 -9.35
N ASN A 36 -6.51 4.71 -9.71
CA ASN A 36 -5.67 5.86 -9.37
C ASN A 36 -5.56 6.08 -7.86
N ALA A 37 -6.65 5.87 -7.11
CA ALA A 37 -6.64 5.99 -5.66
C ALA A 37 -5.74 4.93 -5.00
N LEU A 38 -5.81 3.68 -5.46
CA LEU A 38 -4.92 2.62 -4.96
C LEU A 38 -3.47 2.86 -5.35
N ARG A 39 -3.22 3.34 -6.58
CA ARG A 39 -1.87 3.74 -7.02
C ARG A 39 -1.28 4.87 -6.19
N THR A 40 -2.11 5.81 -5.74
CA THR A 40 -1.66 6.88 -4.84
C THR A 40 -1.18 6.29 -3.50
N ILE A 41 -1.91 5.32 -2.95
CA ILE A 41 -1.52 4.65 -1.70
C ILE A 41 -0.23 3.86 -1.92
N GLU A 42 -0.16 3.05 -2.97
CA GLU A 42 1.01 2.24 -3.32
C GLU A 42 2.26 3.11 -3.50
N PHE A 43 2.17 4.19 -4.27
CA PHE A 43 3.28 5.10 -4.51
C PHE A 43 3.82 5.67 -3.19
N PHE A 44 2.94 6.14 -2.30
CA PHE A 44 3.36 6.60 -0.98
C PHE A 44 4.04 5.49 -0.18
N MET A 45 3.54 4.25 -0.21
CA MET A 45 4.16 3.15 0.52
C MET A 45 5.60 2.91 0.06
N PHE A 46 5.83 2.84 -1.25
CA PHE A 46 7.15 2.52 -1.80
C PHE A 46 8.13 3.70 -1.81
N GLU A 47 7.66 4.91 -2.09
CA GLU A 47 8.52 6.08 -2.31
C GLU A 47 8.69 6.95 -1.07
N ASP A 48 7.66 7.08 -0.23
CA ASP A 48 7.74 7.92 0.97
C ASP A 48 7.97 7.08 2.21
N PHE A 49 7.09 6.12 2.50
CA PHE A 49 7.13 5.35 3.74
C PHE A 49 8.37 4.46 3.82
N LEU A 50 8.65 3.64 2.81
CA LEU A 50 9.83 2.75 2.86
C LEU A 50 11.14 3.54 3.01
N GLN A 51 11.26 4.72 2.40
CA GLN A 51 12.46 5.55 2.54
C GLN A 51 12.67 6.07 3.97
N THR A 52 11.65 6.01 4.84
CA THR A 52 11.80 6.33 6.27
C THR A 52 12.28 5.17 7.13
N LEU A 53 12.22 3.94 6.62
CA LEU A 53 12.64 2.75 7.36
C LEU A 53 14.16 2.59 7.32
N PRO A 54 14.76 1.88 8.29
CA PRO A 54 16.15 1.44 8.20
C PRO A 54 16.41 0.62 6.94
N ASP A 55 17.60 0.77 6.34
CA ASP A 55 17.99 0.08 5.09
C ASP A 55 17.71 -1.43 5.12
N HIS A 56 17.95 -2.06 6.25
CA HIS A 56 17.73 -3.50 6.42
C HIS A 56 16.24 -3.87 6.31
N SER A 57 15.35 -3.11 6.95
CA SER A 57 13.90 -3.25 6.87
C SER A 57 13.38 -2.98 5.45
N GLN A 58 13.96 -1.96 4.77
CA GLN A 58 13.63 -1.67 3.37
C GLN A 58 13.97 -2.85 2.46
N GLN A 59 15.13 -3.47 2.64
CA GLN A 59 15.55 -4.63 1.85
C GLN A 59 14.61 -5.81 2.07
N CYS A 60 14.20 -6.09 3.31
CA CYS A 60 13.22 -7.14 3.62
C CYS A 60 11.94 -6.97 2.79
N VAL A 61 11.39 -5.76 2.74
CA VAL A 61 10.18 -5.46 1.95
C VAL A 61 10.43 -5.59 0.45
N LYS A 62 11.52 -5.01 -0.07
CA LYS A 62 11.85 -5.05 -1.50
C LYS A 62 12.00 -6.48 -2.00
N TYR A 63 12.74 -7.32 -1.28
CA TYR A 63 12.91 -8.73 -1.63
C TYR A 63 11.60 -9.52 -1.48
N TYR A 64 10.77 -9.21 -0.47
CA TYR A 64 9.46 -9.83 -0.34
C TYR A 64 8.58 -9.58 -1.56
N CYS A 65 8.52 -8.33 -2.02
CA CYS A 65 7.76 -7.95 -3.21
C CYS A 65 8.32 -8.56 -4.51
N SER A 66 9.66 -8.67 -4.65
CA SER A 66 10.28 -9.16 -5.89
C SER A 66 10.37 -10.68 -6.01
N SER A 67 10.37 -11.41 -4.89
CA SER A 67 10.58 -12.88 -4.87
C SER A 67 9.29 -13.70 -4.80
N GLY A 68 8.12 -13.07 -5.02
CA GLY A 68 6.83 -13.76 -4.90
C GLY A 68 6.55 -14.24 -3.48
N SER A 69 7.04 -13.52 -2.46
CA SER A 69 6.73 -13.76 -1.05
C SER A 69 7.32 -15.07 -0.46
N CYS A 70 8.37 -15.64 -1.05
CA CYS A 70 9.03 -16.83 -0.50
C CYS A 70 9.96 -16.49 0.67
N LEU A 71 9.42 -16.54 1.90
CA LEU A 71 10.13 -16.17 3.13
C LEU A 71 11.47 -16.91 3.33
N ILE A 72 11.53 -18.20 2.99
CA ILE A 72 12.74 -19.02 3.16
C ILE A 72 13.87 -18.49 2.26
N THR A 73 13.56 -18.21 1.00
CA THR A 73 14.55 -17.72 0.03
C THR A 73 15.03 -16.33 0.40
N ILE A 74 14.13 -15.45 0.82
CA ILE A 74 14.47 -14.09 1.25
C ILE A 74 15.35 -14.12 2.51
N ALA A 75 14.97 -14.92 3.51
CA ALA A 75 15.71 -15.05 4.76
C ALA A 75 17.14 -15.57 4.50
N ALA A 76 17.28 -16.60 3.66
CA ALA A 76 18.59 -17.09 3.24
C ALA A 76 19.42 -16.03 2.49
N PHE A 77 18.79 -15.25 1.61
CA PHE A 77 19.47 -14.21 0.83
C PHE A 77 19.94 -13.04 1.72
N LEU A 78 19.11 -12.65 2.70
CA LEU A 78 19.41 -11.56 3.63
C LEU A 78 20.22 -12.01 4.85
N ASN A 79 20.55 -13.30 4.94
CA ASN A 79 21.23 -13.91 6.07
C ASN A 79 20.50 -13.64 7.41
N LEU A 80 19.19 -13.87 7.41
CA LEU A 80 18.29 -13.73 8.55
C LEU A 80 17.63 -15.06 8.91
N ASP A 81 17.19 -15.17 10.16
CA ASP A 81 16.25 -16.21 10.54
C ASP A 81 14.87 -15.93 9.92
N VAL A 82 14.15 -16.98 9.53
CA VAL A 82 12.81 -16.85 8.93
C VAL A 82 11.83 -16.16 9.90
N GLU A 83 11.94 -16.44 11.20
CA GLU A 83 11.10 -15.81 12.22
C GLU A 83 11.45 -14.34 12.43
N GLU A 84 12.73 -13.97 12.30
CA GLU A 84 13.17 -12.58 12.33
C GLU A 84 12.62 -11.80 11.12
N LEU A 85 12.73 -12.37 9.91
CA LEU A 85 12.15 -11.78 8.71
C LEU A 85 10.63 -11.59 8.84
N LYS A 86 9.92 -12.56 9.40
CA LYS A 86 8.48 -12.45 9.66
C LYS A 86 8.17 -11.31 10.62
N ALA A 87 8.91 -11.21 11.73
CA ALA A 87 8.72 -10.15 12.71
C ALA A 87 8.91 -8.76 12.08
N ILE A 88 10.00 -8.56 11.33
CA ILE A 88 10.28 -7.31 10.61
C ILE A 88 9.13 -6.98 9.65
N LEU A 89 8.72 -7.93 8.81
CA LEU A 89 7.65 -7.70 7.84
C LEU A 89 6.29 -7.44 8.50
N SER A 90 6.01 -8.06 9.64
CA SER A 90 4.78 -7.83 10.41
C SER A 90 4.78 -6.46 11.09
N GLU A 91 5.90 -6.01 11.63
CA GLU A 91 6.03 -4.65 12.20
C GLU A 91 5.80 -3.58 11.13
N ILE A 92 6.46 -3.74 9.98
CA ILE A 92 6.30 -2.83 8.85
C ILE A 92 4.85 -2.83 8.34
N GLU A 93 4.20 -3.99 8.29
CA GLU A 93 2.80 -4.10 7.89
C GLU A 93 1.87 -3.36 8.86
N MET A 94 2.08 -3.49 10.17
CA MET A 94 1.31 -2.73 11.16
C MET A 94 1.50 -1.23 10.98
N GLU A 95 2.72 -0.77 10.72
CA GLU A 95 2.98 0.64 10.42
C GLU A 95 2.25 1.10 9.16
N MET A 96 2.33 0.34 8.06
CA MET A 96 1.59 0.62 6.84
C MET A 96 0.09 0.72 7.10
N GLU A 97 -0.48 -0.15 7.94
CA GLU A 97 -1.90 -0.10 8.34
C GLU A 97 -2.28 1.22 9.02
N THR A 98 -1.38 1.82 9.81
CA THR A 98 -1.65 3.13 10.43
C THR A 98 -1.78 4.25 9.40
N PHE A 99 -0.99 4.22 8.33
CA PHE A 99 -1.07 5.19 7.23
C PHE A 99 -2.30 4.92 6.36
N VAL A 100 -2.40 3.70 5.80
CA VAL A 100 -3.49 3.31 4.90
C VAL A 100 -4.85 3.48 5.58
N GLY A 101 -4.97 3.03 6.83
CA GLY A 101 -6.22 2.87 7.53
C GLY A 101 -6.90 1.54 7.19
N ALA A 102 -7.38 0.83 8.22
CA ALA A 102 -7.85 -0.55 8.14
C ALA A 102 -8.89 -0.83 7.03
N GLU A 103 -9.77 0.13 6.73
CA GLU A 103 -10.86 -0.04 5.78
C GLU A 103 -10.68 0.76 4.48
N THR A 104 -9.57 1.48 4.28
CA THR A 104 -9.44 2.42 3.14
C THR A 104 -9.49 1.72 1.79
N ILE A 105 -8.71 0.65 1.60
CA ILE A 105 -8.67 -0.12 0.34
C ILE A 105 -10.06 -0.69 0.03
N LYS A 106 -10.70 -1.30 1.03
CA LYS A 106 -12.05 -1.87 0.90
C LYS A 106 -13.10 -0.79 0.62
N ASN A 107 -12.99 0.38 1.23
CA ASN A 107 -13.90 1.50 0.96
C ASN A 107 -13.73 2.07 -0.45
N ILE A 108 -12.51 2.07 -1.00
CA ILE A 108 -12.27 2.38 -2.41
C ILE A 108 -12.97 1.33 -3.30
N ASP A 109 -12.83 0.04 -2.98
CA ASP A 109 -13.45 -1.03 -3.75
C ASP A 109 -14.98 -1.00 -3.71
N LEU A 110 -15.58 -0.70 -2.56
CA LEU A 110 -17.02 -0.58 -2.39
C LEU A 110 -17.61 0.74 -2.92
N ALA A 111 -16.79 1.71 -3.30
CA ALA A 111 -17.25 3.00 -3.79
C ALA A 111 -18.08 2.84 -5.08
N LYS A 112 -19.27 3.45 -5.09
CA LYS A 112 -20.19 3.42 -6.24
C LYS A 112 -20.02 4.59 -7.21
N ASN A 113 -19.19 5.57 -6.86
CA ASN A 113 -18.91 6.76 -7.66
C ASN A 113 -17.60 7.43 -7.21
N GLU A 114 -17.14 8.41 -7.97
CA GLU A 114 -15.91 9.17 -7.72
C GLU A 114 -15.89 9.87 -6.35
N LYS A 115 -17.04 10.41 -5.89
CA LYS A 115 -17.14 11.02 -4.56
C LYS A 115 -16.87 10.01 -3.45
N GLY A 116 -17.35 8.77 -3.60
CA GLY A 116 -17.08 7.67 -2.68
C GLY A 116 -15.59 7.32 -2.63
N VAL A 117 -14.93 7.24 -3.79
CA VAL A 117 -13.48 7.00 -3.88
C VAL A 117 -12.70 8.13 -3.19
N SER A 118 -13.04 9.38 -3.50
CA SER A 118 -12.39 10.56 -2.92
C SER A 118 -12.56 10.62 -1.40
N LYS A 119 -13.74 10.26 -0.89
CA LYS A 119 -14.01 10.17 0.55
C LYS A 119 -13.20 9.06 1.21
N ALA A 120 -13.08 7.89 0.58
CA ALA A 120 -12.25 6.81 1.12
C ALA A 120 -10.77 7.24 1.19
N LEU A 121 -10.26 7.87 0.12
CA LEU A 121 -8.88 8.31 0.03
C LEU A 121 -8.54 9.48 0.98
N SER A 122 -9.51 10.31 1.35
CA SER A 122 -9.27 11.44 2.26
C SER A 122 -8.84 10.99 3.66
N HIS A 123 -9.28 9.82 4.12
CA HIS A 123 -8.82 9.23 5.38
C HIS A 123 -7.32 8.94 5.36
N PHE A 124 -6.84 8.27 4.30
CA PHE A 124 -5.42 8.03 4.07
C PHE A 124 -4.63 9.35 4.03
N LYS A 125 -5.07 10.34 3.25
CA LYS A 125 -4.41 11.66 3.17
C LYS A 125 -4.34 12.36 4.54
N SER A 126 -5.40 12.25 5.35
CA SER A 126 -5.43 12.79 6.70
C SER A 126 -4.40 12.12 7.61
N ASN A 127 -4.28 10.79 7.55
CA ASN A 127 -3.31 10.03 8.34
C ASN A 127 -1.88 10.40 7.97
N VAL A 128 -1.57 10.47 6.67
CA VAL A 128 -0.25 10.90 6.17
C VAL A 128 0.09 12.29 6.69
N LEU A 129 -0.83 13.25 6.57
CA LEU A 129 -0.62 14.63 7.04
C LEU A 129 -0.37 14.71 8.55
N LYS A 130 -1.16 13.98 9.35
CA LYS A 130 -0.96 13.90 10.81
C LYS A 130 0.44 13.39 11.15
N HIS A 131 0.90 12.36 10.45
CA HIS A 131 2.21 11.78 10.69
C HIS A 131 3.35 12.73 10.28
N GLN A 132 3.23 13.40 9.13
CA GLN A 132 4.20 14.42 8.70
C GLN A 132 4.30 15.57 9.72
N ILE A 133 3.16 16.07 10.23
CA ILE A 133 3.13 17.11 11.26
C ILE A 133 3.77 16.62 12.55
N SER A 134 3.43 15.41 13.01
CA SER A 134 4.01 14.82 14.22
C SER A 134 5.53 14.71 14.13
N LYS A 135 6.06 14.31 12.97
CA LYS A 135 7.51 14.22 12.69
C LYS A 135 8.20 15.59 12.66
N MET A 136 7.54 16.63 12.18
CA MET A 136 8.08 18.00 12.21
C MET A 136 8.18 18.54 13.64
N LEU A 137 7.19 18.24 14.48
CA LEU A 137 7.11 18.72 15.86
C LEU A 137 8.04 17.98 16.83
N SER A 138 8.48 16.76 16.50
CA SER A 138 9.34 15.92 17.34
C SER A 138 10.84 16.10 17.10
N ARG A 139 11.26 16.91 16.11
CA ARG A 139 12.67 17.26 15.93
C ARG A 139 13.07 18.39 16.89
N PRO A 140 14.03 18.19 17.80
CA PRO A 140 14.59 19.29 18.58
C PRO A 140 15.37 20.21 17.63
N TYR A 141 15.18 21.53 17.80
CA TYR A 141 15.96 22.57 17.14
C TYR A 141 17.42 22.55 17.60
#